data_AF-T0UHY7-F1
#
_entry.id   AF-T0UHY7-F1
#
_cell.length_a   1.000
_cell.length_b   1.000
_cell.length_c   1.000
_cell.angle_alpha   90.00
_cell.angle_beta   90.00
_cell.angle_gamma   90.00
#
_symmetry.space_group_name_H-M   'P 1'
#
loop_
_entity.id
_entity.type
_entity.pdbx_description
1 polymer ?
#
loop_
_entity_poly.entity_id
_entity_poly.type
_entity_poly.pdbx_seq_one_letter_code
_entity_poly.pdbx_strand_id
1 'polypeptide(L)'
;MRELVLAQAAATTSSMIKNEWPQYDFPQIADFTLLDKAYHIAKDLGMTTHVGSVLSIDAFYSDFAENNIKLGQLGIKAVEMEAAALYYLAAKYGVQALGIMTISDSLVADEDTTAQERQTTFTDMMKVGLETLIAE
;
A
#
# COMPACT_ATOMS: atom_id res chain seq x y z
N MET A 1 9.03 -11.17 4.29
CA MET A 1 7.98 -11.00 5.34
C MET A 1 8.43 -9.91 6.31
N ARG A 2 7.51 -9.13 6.90
CA ARG A 2 7.80 -8.04 7.87
C ARG A 2 8.50 -6.80 7.31
N GLU A 3 8.69 -6.74 5.99
CA GLU A 3 9.21 -5.55 5.30
C GLU A 3 8.08 -4.54 5.09
N LEU A 4 8.45 -3.27 4.87
CA LEU A 4 7.50 -2.20 4.63
C LEU A 4 7.32 -1.94 3.13
N VAL A 5 6.09 -1.68 2.72
CA VAL A 5 5.76 -1.09 1.42
C VAL A 5 5.18 0.30 1.66
N LEU A 6 5.80 1.31 1.04
CA LEU A 6 5.24 2.66 0.94
C LEU A 6 4.56 2.77 -0.43
N ALA A 7 3.23 2.82 -0.42
CA ALA A 7 2.44 2.80 -1.64
C ALA A 7 2.50 4.16 -2.35
N GLN A 8 3.37 4.30 -3.35
CA GLN A 8 3.43 5.49 -4.19
C GLN A 8 2.15 5.68 -5.01
N ALA A 9 1.57 4.57 -5.46
CA ALA A 9 0.32 4.54 -6.20
C ALA A 9 -0.46 3.26 -5.88
N ALA A 10 -1.75 3.23 -6.21
CA ALA A 10 -2.60 2.07 -6.07
C ALA A 10 -3.33 1.80 -7.40
N ALA A 11 -3.17 0.61 -7.97
CA ALA A 11 -4.12 0.10 -8.95
C ALA A 11 -5.33 -0.47 -8.23
N THR A 12 -6.48 -0.62 -8.90
CA THR A 12 -7.65 -1.22 -8.27
C THR A 12 -8.51 -2.04 -9.21
N THR A 13 -9.15 -3.08 -8.66
CA THR A 13 -10.25 -3.79 -9.34
C THR A 13 -11.60 -3.11 -9.12
N SER A 14 -11.67 -2.14 -8.19
CA SER A 14 -12.91 -1.52 -7.79
C SER A 14 -13.49 -0.63 -8.87
N SER A 15 -14.81 -0.68 -9.01
CA SER A 15 -15.53 0.21 -9.92
C SER A 15 -15.73 1.63 -9.38
N MET A 16 -15.36 1.90 -8.11
CA MET A 16 -15.71 3.15 -7.43
C MET A 16 -15.33 4.42 -8.22
N ILE A 17 -14.11 4.44 -8.78
CA ILE A 17 -13.56 5.60 -9.49
C ILE A 17 -14.09 5.64 -10.92
N LYS A 18 -14.20 4.47 -11.55
CA LYS A 18 -14.77 4.34 -12.90
C LYS A 18 -16.24 4.75 -12.96
N ASN A 19 -17.01 4.52 -11.89
CA ASN A 19 -18.40 4.93 -11.82
C ASN A 19 -18.56 6.46 -11.78
N GLU A 20 -17.60 7.17 -11.16
CA GLU A 20 -17.60 8.64 -11.13
C GLU A 20 -16.92 9.25 -12.37
N TRP A 21 -15.88 8.60 -12.89
CA TRP A 21 -15.05 9.06 -14.01
C TRP A 21 -14.95 8.00 -15.13
N PRO A 22 -16.05 7.68 -15.83
CA PRO A 22 -16.12 6.51 -16.73
C PRO A 22 -15.23 6.59 -17.97
N GLN A 23 -14.70 7.75 -18.30
CA GLN A 23 -13.86 7.99 -19.48
C GLN A 23 -12.36 7.98 -19.16
N TYR A 24 -11.98 7.84 -17.89
CA TYR A 24 -10.60 8.05 -17.43
C TYR A 24 -10.12 6.89 -16.58
N ASP A 25 -8.88 6.49 -16.83
CA ASP A 25 -8.07 5.74 -15.86
C ASP A 25 -7.42 6.76 -14.93
N PHE A 26 -8.22 7.29 -13.99
CA PHE A 26 -7.72 8.23 -13.01
C PHE A 26 -6.60 7.54 -12.19
N PRO A 27 -5.44 8.16 -11.93
CA PRO A 27 -4.39 7.55 -11.13
C PRO A 27 -4.60 7.79 -9.63
N GLN A 28 -4.52 6.74 -8.82
CA GLN A 28 -4.56 6.85 -7.35
C GLN A 28 -3.13 6.94 -6.85
N ILE A 29 -2.70 8.13 -6.41
CA ILE A 29 -1.32 8.37 -5.96
C ILE A 29 -1.27 8.96 -4.55
N ALA A 30 -0.21 8.64 -3.82
CA ALA A 30 0.06 9.21 -2.50
C ALA A 30 0.47 10.68 -2.59
N ASP A 31 0.37 11.38 -1.46
CA ASP A 31 1.04 12.66 -1.28
C ASP A 31 2.56 12.46 -1.24
N PHE A 32 3.29 13.19 -2.10
CA PHE A 32 4.74 13.04 -2.20
C PHE A 32 5.48 13.50 -0.93
N THR A 33 4.98 14.51 -0.23
CA THR A 33 5.63 15.03 0.98
C THR A 33 5.57 13.98 2.10
N LEU A 34 4.41 13.36 2.30
CA LEU A 34 4.27 12.25 3.25
C LEU A 34 5.13 11.06 2.83
N LEU A 35 5.14 10.71 1.55
CA LEU A 35 5.92 9.59 1.02
C LEU A 35 7.43 9.79 1.24
N ASP A 36 7.94 10.99 0.93
CA ASP A 36 9.36 11.33 1.08
C ASP A 36 9.81 11.30 2.55
N LYS A 37 9.00 11.88 3.45
CA LYS A 37 9.23 11.82 4.90
C LYS A 37 9.25 10.39 5.41
N ALA A 38 8.22 9.60 5.09
CA ALA A 38 8.14 8.21 5.50
C ALA A 38 9.32 7.37 5.00
N TYR A 39 9.75 7.60 3.75
CA TYR A 39 10.90 6.90 3.17
C TYR A 39 12.19 7.18 3.94
N HIS A 40 12.49 8.45 4.22
CA HIS A 40 13.70 8.83 4.94
C HIS A 40 13.66 8.34 6.40
N ILE A 41 12.53 8.48 7.08
CA ILE A 41 12.35 7.98 8.45
C ILE A 41 12.56 6.46 8.53
N ALA A 42 11.93 5.70 7.63
CA ALA A 42 12.09 4.24 7.61
C ALA A 42 13.55 3.84 7.34
N LYS A 43 14.23 4.56 6.44
CA LYS A 43 15.64 4.35 6.13
C LYS A 43 16.55 4.64 7.34
N ASP A 44 16.30 5.74 8.06
CA ASP A 44 17.07 6.13 9.24
C ASP A 44 16.87 5.16 10.41
N LEU A 45 15.68 4.57 10.51
CA LEU A 45 15.38 3.49 11.45
C LEU A 45 15.93 2.11 11.02
N GLY A 46 16.62 2.02 9.88
CA GLY A 46 17.23 0.80 9.38
C GLY A 46 16.24 -0.24 8.85
N MET A 47 15.03 0.18 8.47
CA MET A 47 13.97 -0.71 8.01
C MET A 47 14.09 -1.00 6.50
N THR A 48 13.98 -2.28 6.14
CA THR A 48 13.85 -2.67 4.72
C THR A 48 12.52 -2.19 4.17
N THR A 49 12.58 -1.27 3.22
CA THR A 49 11.43 -0.54 2.70
C THR A 49 11.41 -0.56 1.19
N HIS A 50 10.23 -0.81 0.62
CA HIS A 50 9.98 -0.80 -0.82
C HIS A 50 9.02 0.31 -1.17
N VAL A 51 9.36 1.14 -2.14
CA VAL A 51 8.45 2.15 -2.69
C VAL A 51 7.95 1.68 -4.05
N GLY A 52 6.64 1.78 -4.28
CA GLY A 52 6.06 1.43 -5.57
C GLY A 52 4.54 1.38 -5.59
N SER A 53 3.99 0.82 -6.66
CA SER A 53 2.54 0.65 -6.79
C SER A 53 2.04 -0.57 -6.01
N VAL A 54 0.87 -0.46 -5.40
CA VAL A 54 0.14 -1.58 -4.78
C VAL A 54 -1.14 -1.87 -5.58
N LEU A 55 -1.80 -2.98 -5.28
CA LEU A 55 -3.07 -3.35 -5.88
C LEU A 55 -4.17 -3.45 -4.82
N SER A 56 -5.12 -2.52 -4.86
CA SER A 56 -6.34 -2.52 -4.03
C SER A 56 -7.41 -3.40 -4.64
N ILE A 57 -7.64 -4.59 -4.08
CA ILE A 57 -8.64 -5.54 -4.59
C ILE A 57 -9.93 -5.51 -3.76
N ASP A 58 -11.07 -5.77 -4.41
CA ASP A 58 -12.37 -5.89 -3.72
C ASP A 58 -12.61 -7.30 -3.14
N ALA A 59 -11.96 -8.33 -3.70
CA ALA A 59 -12.24 -9.72 -3.38
C ALA A 59 -10.96 -10.48 -3.02
N PHE A 60 -10.78 -10.74 -1.73
CA PHE A 60 -9.62 -11.50 -1.21
C PHE A 60 -9.54 -12.91 -1.78
N TYR A 61 -10.65 -13.66 -1.78
CA TYR A 61 -10.77 -14.96 -2.42
C TYR A 61 -11.37 -14.78 -3.82
N SER A 62 -10.57 -14.98 -4.85
CA SER A 62 -11.01 -14.85 -6.25
C SER A 62 -10.25 -15.79 -7.17
N ASP A 63 -10.84 -16.06 -8.34
CA ASP A 63 -10.20 -16.84 -9.41
C ASP A 63 -9.08 -16.06 -10.14
N PHE A 64 -8.78 -14.84 -9.69
CA PHE A 64 -7.83 -13.93 -10.33
C PHE A 64 -6.43 -13.93 -9.66
N ALA A 65 -6.15 -14.85 -8.74
CA ALA A 65 -4.86 -14.92 -8.04
C ALA A 65 -3.66 -14.95 -9.01
N GLU A 66 -3.74 -15.69 -10.11
CA GLU A 66 -2.69 -15.70 -11.14
C GLU A 66 -2.48 -14.33 -11.80
N ASN A 67 -3.55 -13.54 -11.98
CA ASN A 67 -3.44 -12.20 -12.55
C ASN A 67 -2.72 -11.26 -11.57
N ASN A 68 -2.97 -11.38 -10.27
CA ASN A 68 -2.27 -10.60 -9.26
C ASN A 68 -0.75 -10.89 -9.29
N ILE A 69 -0.35 -12.15 -9.48
CA ILE A 69 1.05 -12.54 -9.64
C ILE A 69 1.66 -11.92 -10.91
N LYS A 70 0.94 -11.95 -12.05
CA LYS A 70 1.38 -11.30 -13.30
C LYS A 70 1.55 -9.78 -13.13
N LEU A 71 0.65 -9.13 -12.40
CA LEU A 71 0.79 -7.72 -12.07
C LEU A 71 2.00 -7.45 -11.17
N GLY A 72 2.32 -8.38 -10.26
CA GLY A 72 3.57 -8.36 -9.48
C GLY A 72 4.83 -8.35 -10.36
N GLN A 73 4.83 -9.12 -11.46
CA GLN A 73 5.93 -9.12 -12.44
C GLN A 73 6.07 -7.78 -13.18
N LEU A 74 5.00 -6.98 -13.25
CA LEU A 74 5.02 -5.62 -13.80
C LEU A 74 5.39 -4.55 -12.77
N GLY A 75 5.66 -4.94 -11.52
CA GLY A 75 6.18 -4.05 -10.49
C GLY A 75 5.20 -3.70 -9.37
N ILE A 76 3.98 -4.27 -9.34
CA ILE A 76 3.11 -4.21 -8.16
C ILE A 76 3.83 -4.86 -6.97
N LYS A 77 3.92 -4.13 -5.86
CA LYS A 77 4.71 -4.53 -4.67
C LYS A 77 3.92 -5.37 -3.68
N ALA A 78 2.63 -5.08 -3.55
CA ALA A 78 1.75 -5.74 -2.60
C ALA A 78 0.30 -5.68 -3.06
N VAL A 79 -0.50 -6.60 -2.53
CA VAL A 79 -1.95 -6.61 -2.64
C VAL A 79 -2.52 -6.19 -1.29
N GLU A 80 -3.47 -5.27 -1.31
CA GLU A 80 -4.17 -4.71 -0.15
C GLU A 80 -5.59 -4.31 -0.60
N MET A 81 -6.39 -3.60 0.22
CA MET A 81 -7.82 -3.40 -0.09
C MET A 81 -8.32 -1.97 0.15
N GLU A 82 -7.43 -0.98 0.38
CA GLU A 82 -7.86 0.33 0.88
C GLU A 82 -7.21 1.54 0.17
N ALA A 83 -5.94 1.44 -0.25
CA ALA A 83 -5.15 2.59 -0.69
C ALA A 83 -5.76 3.35 -1.87
N ALA A 84 -6.37 2.64 -2.83
CA ALA A 84 -7.03 3.28 -3.98
C ALA A 84 -8.17 4.22 -3.56
N ALA A 85 -9.02 3.78 -2.63
CA ALA A 85 -10.11 4.61 -2.10
C ALA A 85 -9.56 5.80 -1.31
N LEU A 86 -8.57 5.54 -0.45
CA LEU A 86 -7.93 6.57 0.37
C LEU A 86 -7.34 7.68 -0.50
N TYR A 87 -6.54 7.33 -1.50
CA TYR A 87 -5.88 8.30 -2.39
C TYR A 87 -6.88 9.03 -3.28
N TYR A 88 -7.92 8.35 -3.75
CA TYR A 88 -8.98 8.98 -4.51
C TYR A 88 -9.71 10.06 -3.69
N LEU A 89 -10.12 9.73 -2.46
CA LEU A 89 -10.81 10.67 -1.58
C LEU A 89 -9.88 11.82 -1.16
N ALA A 90 -8.62 11.53 -0.88
CA ALA A 90 -7.63 12.55 -0.54
C ALA A 90 -7.47 13.58 -1.66
N ALA A 91 -7.33 13.10 -2.91
CA ALA A 91 -7.29 13.97 -4.10
C ALA A 91 -8.60 14.76 -4.28
N LYS A 92 -9.76 14.11 -4.09
CA LYS A 92 -11.08 14.74 -4.23
C LYS A 92 -11.32 15.87 -3.23
N TYR A 93 -10.77 15.76 -2.02
CA TYR A 93 -10.97 16.72 -0.94
C TYR A 93 -9.76 17.63 -0.66
N GLY A 94 -8.68 17.51 -1.44
CA GLY A 94 -7.49 18.35 -1.31
C GLY A 94 -6.75 18.14 0.01
N VAL A 95 -6.71 16.90 0.52
CA VAL A 95 -5.97 16.51 1.73
C VAL A 95 -4.86 15.53 1.39
N GLN A 96 -3.90 15.38 2.30
CA GLN A 96 -2.76 14.48 2.11
C GLN A 96 -3.09 13.07 2.57
N ALA A 97 -2.57 12.06 1.88
CA ALA A 97 -2.70 10.67 2.29
C ALA A 97 -1.48 9.83 1.87
N LEU A 98 -1.17 8.83 2.69
CA LEU A 98 -0.14 7.82 2.43
C LEU A 98 -0.58 6.49 3.04
N GLY A 99 -0.49 5.42 2.25
CA GLY A 99 -0.60 4.04 2.68
C GLY A 99 0.79 3.44 2.96
N ILE A 100 0.94 2.89 4.15
CA ILE A 100 2.14 2.16 4.60
C ILE A 100 1.67 0.77 4.98
N MET A 101 2.25 -0.26 4.38
CA MET A 101 1.86 -1.66 4.60
C MET A 101 3.02 -2.44 5.20
N THR A 102 2.71 -3.33 6.16
CA THR A 102 3.63 -4.39 6.57
C THR A 102 3.30 -5.66 5.81
N ILE A 103 4.29 -6.29 5.18
CA ILE A 103 4.08 -7.55 4.46
C ILE A 103 3.80 -8.68 5.45
N SER A 104 2.54 -9.12 5.51
CA SER A 104 2.07 -10.18 6.41
C SER A 104 2.09 -11.57 5.79
N ASP A 105 2.01 -11.67 4.46
CA ASP A 105 1.83 -12.91 3.71
C ASP A 105 2.52 -12.78 2.35
N SER A 106 2.91 -13.92 1.75
CA SER A 106 3.53 -13.97 0.43
C SER A 106 2.67 -14.79 -0.52
N LEU A 107 2.31 -14.22 -1.68
CA LEU A 107 1.59 -14.96 -2.73
C LEU A 107 2.48 -15.93 -3.52
N VAL A 108 3.79 -15.92 -3.26
CA VAL A 108 4.79 -16.69 -4.02
C VAL A 108 5.62 -17.62 -3.12
N ALA A 109 5.77 -17.28 -1.83
CA ALA A 109 6.49 -18.08 -0.85
C ALA A 109 5.49 -18.71 0.13
N ASP A 110 5.74 -19.96 0.51
CA ASP A 110 4.91 -20.74 1.44
C ASP A 110 5.20 -20.37 2.91
N GLU A 111 5.17 -19.07 3.20
CA GLU A 111 5.43 -18.50 4.52
C GLU A 111 4.19 -17.73 5.01
N ASP A 112 3.43 -18.34 5.91
CA ASP A 112 2.33 -17.70 6.63
C ASP A 112 2.81 -17.17 7.99
N THR A 113 2.42 -15.94 8.34
CA THR A 113 2.59 -15.44 9.72
C THR A 113 1.38 -15.74 10.58
N THR A 114 1.61 -16.06 11.85
CA THR A 114 0.52 -16.25 12.82
C THR A 114 -0.14 -14.92 13.19
N ALA A 115 -1.43 -14.95 13.56
CA ALA A 115 -2.16 -13.75 14.00
C ALA A 115 -1.46 -13.03 15.18
N GLN A 116 -0.82 -13.78 16.07
CA GLN A 116 -0.10 -13.24 17.22
C GLN A 116 1.19 -12.51 16.81
N GLU A 117 1.91 -13.01 15.82
CA GLU A 117 3.07 -12.31 15.26
C GLU A 117 2.65 -11.01 14.55
N ARG A 118 1.52 -11.01 13.83
CA ARG A 118 0.98 -9.78 13.20
C ARG A 118 0.67 -8.71 14.24
N GLN A 119 0.02 -9.09 15.35
CA GLN A 119 -0.35 -8.15 16.40
C GLN A 119 0.86 -7.59 17.17
N THR A 120 1.87 -8.42 17.44
CA THR A 120 2.98 -8.04 18.34
C THR A 120 4.21 -7.52 17.62
N THR A 121 4.37 -7.81 16.32
CA THR A 121 5.61 -7.52 15.58
C THR A 121 5.48 -6.30 14.66
N PHE A 122 4.27 -5.88 14.28
CA PHE A 122 4.06 -4.80 13.30
C PHE A 122 4.16 -3.39 13.88
N THR A 123 5.05 -3.19 14.86
CA THR A 123 5.28 -1.87 15.45
C THR A 123 6.05 -0.93 14.54
N ASP A 124 6.80 -1.47 13.57
CA ASP A 124 7.70 -0.69 12.72
C ASP A 124 6.94 0.23 11.76
N MET A 125 5.89 -0.28 11.11
CA MET A 125 4.96 0.53 10.32
C MET A 125 4.33 1.65 11.15
N MET A 126 3.91 1.34 12.38
CA MET A 126 3.29 2.34 13.27
C MET A 126 4.27 3.43 13.67
N LYS A 127 5.53 3.08 13.99
CA LYS A 127 6.58 4.06 14.29
C LYS A 127 6.81 4.96 13.09
N VAL A 128 7.02 4.40 11.89
CA VAL A 128 7.22 5.20 10.67
C VAL A 128 6.03 6.12 10.43
N GLY A 129 4.79 5.62 10.54
CA GLY A 129 3.59 6.42 10.35
C GLY A 129 3.47 7.58 11.35
N LEU A 130 3.70 7.33 12.65
CA LEU A 130 3.62 8.35 13.69
C LEU A 130 4.73 9.41 13.54
N GLU A 131 5.96 8.99 13.30
CA GLU A 131 7.09 9.91 13.07
C GLU A 131 6.88 10.75 11.80
N THR A 132 6.31 10.17 10.74
CA THR A 132 5.99 10.90 9.50
C THR A 132 5.00 12.04 9.75
N LEU A 133 4.02 11.83 10.63
CA LEU A 133 3.00 12.84 10.94
C LEU A 133 3.53 14.03 11.74
N ILE A 134 4.59 13.84 12.54
CA ILE A 134 5.15 14.88 13.41
C ILE A 134 6.43 15.52 12.85
N ALA A 135 7.04 14.92 11.82
CA ALA A 135 8.21 15.47 11.15
C ALA A 135 7.86 16.76 10.41
N GLU A 136 8.70 17.79 10.56
CA GLU A 136 8.56 19.10 9.89
C GLU A 136 8.79 19.04 8.38
#